data_AF-A0A949TH50-F1
#
_entry.id   AF-A0A949TH50-F1
#
_cell.length_a   1.000
_cell.length_b   1.000
_cell.length_c   1.000
_cell.angle_alpha   90.00
_cell.angle_beta   90.00
_cell.angle_gamma   90.00
#
_symmetry.space_group_name_H-M   'P 1'
#
loop_
_entity.id
_entity.type
_entity.pdbx_description
1 polymer ?
#
loop_
_entity_poly.entity_id
_entity_poly.type
_entity_poly.pdbx_seq_one_letter_code
_entity_poly.pdbx_strand_id
1 'polypeptide(L)'
;MAIGYVALVLHAHLPFVRHPESDYVLEEEWLYEAITETYIPLLRVFEGLKRDGVDFKITMSMTPPLVSMLRDPLLQERYDEHLAKLQELVELESEHNAENGHLKYLAEHYIKEFDATREIWERYKGDLVTAFKQFQDSNNIDIITCGATHGYLPLMKMYPQAVWAQLQVAVEHYEENFGRPPKGIWLPECAYYEGLERMVADAGLRYFLTDGHGILYARPRPRFGTYAPIFTESGVAAFGRDHESSQQVWSSEVGYPGAAEYREFYKDLGWEAEYEYIKPYIMPNGQRKNTGIKYHKITGRGLGLGDKQLYDPYWAREKTAEHASNFMFNRERQVEHLHNMMHRPPIVVSPYDAELFGHWWYEGPWFIDYLYRKSWFDQGTYDMTHLSDYLRANSVQQVCRPSQSSWGYKGFHEYWLNETNTWIYPHLHKAAERMIELASREAEDELEWKALNQAARELLLAQSSDWAFIMRTGTMVPYAVRRTRSHLMRFNKLYEDINIGKIDSGWLEKVEYMDNIFPSINYRAYRTL
;
A
#
# COMPACT_ATOMS: atom_id res chain seq x y z
N MET A 1 4.16 -33.35 7.54
CA MET A 1 3.02 -32.47 7.21
C MET A 1 3.07 -31.33 8.19
N ALA A 2 3.00 -30.09 7.70
CA ALA A 2 2.96 -28.92 8.56
C ALA A 2 1.76 -28.99 9.53
N ILE A 3 1.95 -28.45 10.72
CA ILE A 3 0.94 -28.47 11.80
C ILE A 3 0.21 -27.13 11.96
N GLY A 4 0.61 -26.11 11.20
CA GLY A 4 -0.01 -24.79 11.14
C GLY A 4 0.47 -23.97 9.93
N TYR A 5 0.12 -22.70 9.91
CA TYR A 5 0.35 -21.82 8.77
C TYR A 5 0.84 -20.43 9.18
N VAL A 6 1.62 -19.81 8.31
CA VAL A 6 1.97 -18.38 8.37
C VAL A 6 1.52 -17.70 7.08
N ALA A 7 0.83 -16.57 7.18
CA ALA A 7 0.39 -15.78 6.04
C ALA A 7 0.99 -14.38 6.13
N LEU A 8 1.97 -14.11 5.28
CA LEU A 8 2.51 -12.77 5.08
C LEU A 8 1.56 -11.98 4.17
N VAL A 9 1.16 -10.79 4.60
CA VAL A 9 0.25 -9.92 3.85
C VAL A 9 0.90 -8.55 3.64
N LEU A 10 1.05 -8.12 2.38
CA LEU A 10 1.63 -6.81 2.07
C LEU A 10 0.55 -5.86 1.55
N HIS A 11 0.42 -4.70 2.18
CA HIS A 11 -0.50 -3.64 1.76
C HIS A 11 0.25 -2.61 0.89
N ALA A 12 0.12 -2.68 -0.44
CA ALA A 12 0.73 -1.68 -1.33
C ALA A 12 -0.28 -0.59 -1.69
N HIS A 13 -0.01 0.62 -1.21
CA HIS A 13 -0.88 1.76 -1.37
C HIS A 13 -0.11 3.08 -1.48
N LEU A 14 -0.54 3.90 -2.44
CA LEU A 14 -0.25 5.32 -2.48
C LEU A 14 -1.54 6.06 -2.86
N PRO A 15 -1.80 7.26 -2.33
CA PRO A 15 -2.90 8.10 -2.79
C PRO A 15 -2.71 8.43 -4.27
N PHE A 16 -3.81 8.69 -4.99
CA PHE A 16 -3.71 9.10 -6.39
C PHE A 16 -3.02 10.47 -6.50
N VAL A 17 -1.77 10.50 -6.95
CA VAL A 17 -0.97 11.70 -7.12
C VAL A 17 -0.50 11.77 -8.57
N ARG A 18 -1.13 12.66 -9.33
CA ARG A 18 -0.86 12.86 -10.75
C ARG A 18 -1.17 14.31 -11.10
N HIS A 19 -0.18 15.03 -11.58
CA HIS A 19 -0.23 16.47 -11.83
C HIS A 19 0.31 16.78 -13.23
N PRO A 20 -0.47 16.54 -14.28
CA PRO A 20 -0.05 16.87 -15.64
C PRO A 20 0.05 18.37 -15.91
N GLU A 21 -0.54 19.21 -15.04
CA GLU A 21 -0.53 20.67 -15.15
C GLU A 21 0.80 21.32 -14.76
N SER A 22 1.76 20.55 -14.22
CA SER A 22 3.06 21.03 -13.79
C SER A 22 4.17 20.09 -14.26
N ASP A 23 5.30 20.65 -14.68
CA ASP A 23 6.46 19.87 -15.12
C ASP A 23 7.16 19.13 -13.96
N TYR A 24 6.96 19.58 -12.72
CA TYR A 24 7.56 18.95 -11.54
C TYR A 24 6.66 19.09 -10.31
N VAL A 25 6.32 17.96 -9.69
CA VAL A 25 5.60 17.90 -8.41
C VAL A 25 6.31 16.92 -7.50
N LEU A 26 6.70 17.39 -6.31
CA LEU A 26 7.47 16.60 -5.35
C LEU A 26 6.72 15.36 -4.90
N GLU A 27 5.40 15.45 -4.74
CA GLU A 27 4.57 14.35 -4.25
C GLU A 27 4.42 13.20 -5.25
N GLU A 28 4.71 13.41 -6.55
CA GLU A 28 4.78 12.30 -7.51
C GLU A 28 6.00 11.41 -7.27
N GLU A 29 7.05 11.94 -6.65
CA GLU A 29 8.26 11.17 -6.33
C GLU A 29 7.99 10.05 -5.32
N TRP A 30 6.92 10.12 -4.54
CA TRP A 30 6.50 9.01 -3.67
C TRP A 30 6.27 7.72 -4.47
N LEU A 31 5.70 7.84 -5.67
CA LEU A 31 5.52 6.71 -6.57
C LEU A 31 6.87 6.21 -7.10
N TYR A 32 7.75 7.13 -7.51
CA TYR A 32 9.05 6.79 -8.09
C TYR A 32 9.96 6.10 -7.07
N GLU A 33 9.99 6.61 -5.84
CA GLU A 33 10.67 5.99 -4.71
C GLU A 33 10.10 4.60 -4.41
N ALA A 34 8.77 4.45 -4.35
CA ALA A 34 8.14 3.16 -4.11
C ALA A 34 8.42 2.12 -5.23
N ILE A 35 8.44 2.55 -6.49
CA ILE A 35 8.81 1.68 -7.61
C ILE A 35 10.25 1.18 -7.46
N THR A 36 11.20 2.11 -7.27
CA THR A 36 12.65 1.82 -7.22
C THR A 36 13.03 1.05 -5.96
N GLU A 37 12.50 1.44 -4.80
CA GLU A 37 12.95 0.89 -3.52
C GLU A 37 12.11 -0.29 -3.04
N THR A 38 10.85 -0.45 -3.50
CA THR A 38 9.94 -1.50 -3.01
C THR A 38 9.46 -2.43 -4.13
N TYR A 39 8.73 -1.93 -5.12
CA TYR A 39 7.97 -2.80 -6.04
C TYR A 39 8.87 -3.61 -6.98
N ILE A 40 9.87 -2.97 -7.60
CA ILE A 40 10.83 -3.70 -8.45
C ILE A 40 11.73 -4.64 -7.62
N PRO A 41 12.26 -4.23 -6.45
CA PRO A 41 12.97 -5.14 -5.56
C PRO A 41 12.14 -6.37 -5.13
N LEU A 42 10.84 -6.21 -4.83
CA LEU A 42 9.96 -7.34 -4.54
C LEU A 42 9.79 -8.27 -5.75
N LEU A 43 9.62 -7.73 -6.97
CA LEU A 43 9.57 -8.53 -8.19
C LEU A 43 10.86 -9.35 -8.37
N ARG A 44 12.03 -8.75 -8.12
CA ARG A 44 13.33 -9.46 -8.18
C ARG A 44 13.41 -10.59 -7.16
N VAL A 45 12.91 -10.39 -5.95
CA VAL A 45 12.81 -11.43 -4.92
C VAL A 45 11.91 -12.58 -5.40
N PHE A 46 10.73 -12.26 -5.92
CA PHE A 46 9.78 -13.26 -6.41
C PHE A 46 10.30 -14.04 -7.62
N GLU A 47 10.97 -13.38 -8.57
CA GLU A 47 11.66 -14.03 -9.68
C GLU A 47 12.77 -14.97 -9.16
N GLY A 48 13.56 -14.51 -8.18
CA GLY A 48 14.64 -15.29 -7.57
C GLY A 48 14.14 -16.54 -6.82
N LEU A 49 13.11 -16.39 -5.99
CA LEU A 49 12.49 -17.51 -5.26
C LEU A 49 11.96 -18.58 -6.23
N LYS A 50 11.25 -18.15 -7.29
CA LYS A 50 10.70 -19.06 -8.29
C LYS A 50 11.79 -19.75 -9.11
N ARG A 51 12.82 -19.02 -9.54
CA ARG A 51 13.99 -19.56 -10.25
C ARG A 51 14.67 -20.66 -9.44
N ASP A 52 14.76 -20.46 -8.12
CA ASP A 52 15.46 -21.37 -7.22
C ASP A 52 14.55 -22.48 -6.66
N GLY A 53 13.32 -22.62 -7.18
CA GLY A 53 12.41 -23.72 -6.87
C GLY A 53 11.66 -23.60 -5.53
N VAL A 54 11.58 -22.41 -4.95
CA VAL A 54 10.79 -22.13 -3.74
C VAL A 54 9.36 -21.80 -4.14
N ASP A 55 8.38 -22.66 -3.81
CA ASP A 55 6.95 -22.38 -4.03
C ASP A 55 6.39 -21.47 -2.94
N PHE A 56 6.77 -20.20 -2.99
CA PHE A 56 6.33 -19.20 -2.02
C PHE A 56 4.84 -18.84 -2.22
N LYS A 57 4.17 -18.51 -1.12
CA LYS A 57 2.78 -18.05 -1.07
C LYS A 57 2.69 -16.76 -0.24
N ILE A 58 2.32 -15.65 -0.87
CA ILE A 58 2.12 -14.35 -0.23
C ILE A 58 0.78 -13.73 -0.65
N THR A 59 0.08 -13.05 0.26
CA THR A 59 -1.08 -12.22 -0.10
C THR A 59 -0.62 -10.77 -0.21
N MET A 60 -1.05 -10.04 -1.23
CA MET A 60 -0.68 -8.65 -1.42
C MET A 60 -1.90 -7.85 -1.85
N SER A 61 -2.20 -6.72 -1.22
CA SER A 61 -3.17 -5.80 -1.81
C SER A 61 -2.47 -4.86 -2.77
N MET A 62 -3.06 -4.62 -3.93
CA MET A 62 -2.67 -3.50 -4.80
C MET A 62 -3.88 -2.57 -4.91
N THR A 63 -3.81 -1.41 -4.26
CA THR A 63 -4.96 -0.51 -4.21
C THR A 63 -5.30 0.06 -5.60
N PRO A 64 -6.58 0.33 -5.89
CA PRO A 64 -6.97 0.88 -7.19
C PRO A 64 -6.25 2.19 -7.60
N PRO A 65 -5.95 3.15 -6.69
CA PRO A 65 -5.17 4.34 -7.03
C PRO A 65 -3.74 4.01 -7.45
N LEU A 66 -3.09 3.10 -6.73
CA LEU A 66 -1.73 2.65 -7.07
C LEU A 66 -1.70 1.96 -8.43
N VAL A 67 -2.62 1.03 -8.68
CA VAL A 67 -2.72 0.33 -9.98
C VAL A 67 -2.98 1.31 -11.12
N SER A 68 -3.83 2.33 -10.90
CA SER A 68 -4.09 3.39 -11.89
C SER A 68 -2.81 4.18 -12.20
N MET A 69 -2.04 4.57 -11.18
CA MET A 69 -0.81 5.32 -11.35
C MET A 69 0.32 4.51 -12.02
N LEU A 70 0.48 3.24 -11.64
CA LEU A 70 1.48 2.35 -12.24
C LEU A 70 1.23 2.09 -13.73
N ARG A 71 0.01 2.33 -14.21
CA ARG A 71 -0.40 2.18 -15.62
C ARG A 71 -0.58 3.49 -16.34
N ASP A 72 -0.37 4.63 -15.69
CA ASP A 72 -0.53 5.93 -16.30
C ASP A 72 0.71 6.29 -17.15
N PRO A 73 0.56 6.51 -18.48
CA PRO A 73 1.71 6.73 -19.35
C PRO A 73 2.56 7.95 -18.97
N LEU A 74 1.95 9.01 -18.45
CA LEU A 74 2.68 10.21 -18.03
C LEU A 74 3.58 9.90 -16.82
N LEU A 75 3.05 9.19 -15.82
CA LEU A 75 3.84 8.80 -14.65
C LEU A 75 4.93 7.77 -15.00
N GLN A 76 4.67 6.88 -15.96
CA GLN A 76 5.69 5.95 -16.48
C GLN A 76 6.84 6.70 -17.17
N GLU A 77 6.54 7.69 -18.02
CA GLU A 77 7.54 8.54 -18.67
C GLU A 77 8.36 9.32 -17.63
N ARG A 78 7.71 9.96 -16.66
CA ARG A 78 8.40 10.72 -15.59
C ARG A 78 9.26 9.83 -14.70
N TYR A 79 8.81 8.60 -14.42
CA TYR A 79 9.62 7.63 -13.69
C TYR A 79 10.86 7.22 -14.49
N ASP A 80 10.73 7.02 -15.80
CA ASP A 80 11.84 6.66 -16.69
C ASP A 80 12.95 7.71 -16.65
N GLU A 81 12.58 8.99 -16.75
CA GLU A 81 13.46 10.15 -16.62
C GLU A 81 14.08 10.26 -15.22
N HIS A 82 13.28 10.01 -14.17
CA HIS A 82 13.76 10.01 -12.79
C HIS A 82 14.84 8.95 -12.58
N LEU A 83 14.60 7.70 -13.03
CA LEU A 83 15.58 6.62 -12.93
C LEU A 83 16.85 6.92 -13.73
N ALA A 84 16.75 7.57 -14.90
CA ALA A 84 17.92 7.99 -15.68
C ALA A 84 18.79 9.01 -14.93
N LYS A 85 18.16 9.98 -14.25
CA LYS A 85 18.88 10.95 -13.39
C LYS A 85 19.55 10.28 -12.19
N LEU A 86 18.93 9.25 -11.61
CA LEU A 86 19.55 8.48 -10.53
C LEU A 86 20.78 7.71 -11.02
N GLN A 87 20.68 7.07 -12.19
CA GLN A 87 21.81 6.36 -12.83
C GLN A 87 22.97 7.32 -13.12
N GLU A 88 22.69 8.50 -13.69
CA GLU A 88 23.68 9.55 -13.91
C GLU A 88 24.37 9.99 -12.61
N LEU A 89 23.59 10.25 -11.56
CA LEU A 89 24.12 10.72 -10.27
C LEU A 89 25.03 9.67 -9.60
N VAL A 90 24.70 8.38 -9.67
CA VAL A 90 25.55 7.33 -9.06
C VAL A 90 26.84 7.08 -9.83
N GLU A 91 26.85 7.29 -11.15
CA GLU A 91 28.07 7.26 -11.95
C GLU A 91 29.00 8.41 -11.54
N LEU A 92 28.47 9.62 -11.41
CA LEU A 92 29.22 10.78 -10.91
C LEU A 92 29.74 10.55 -9.49
N GLU A 93 28.95 9.94 -8.61
CA GLU A 93 29.38 9.60 -7.26
C GLU A 93 30.54 8.60 -7.24
N SER A 94 30.52 7.62 -8.13
CA SER A 94 31.60 6.64 -8.27
C SER A 94 32.91 7.30 -8.73
N GLU A 95 32.83 8.23 -9.69
CA GLU A 95 33.97 9.00 -10.17
C GLU A 95 34.49 10.00 -9.12
N HIS A 96 33.58 10.75 -8.49
CA HIS A 96 33.88 11.74 -7.45
C HIS A 96 34.61 11.11 -6.26
N ASN A 97 34.22 9.88 -5.90
CA ASN A 97 34.80 9.14 -4.80
C ASN A 97 35.89 8.15 -5.22
N ALA A 98 36.53 8.32 -6.39
CA ALA A 98 37.51 7.36 -6.92
C ALA A 98 38.66 7.01 -5.95
N GLU A 99 39.08 7.99 -5.13
CA GLU A 99 40.15 7.84 -4.12
C GLU A 99 39.61 7.42 -2.73
N ASN A 100 38.28 7.40 -2.52
CA ASN A 100 37.64 6.93 -1.31
C ASN A 100 37.03 5.53 -1.55
N GLY A 101 37.82 4.49 -1.25
CA GLY A 101 37.46 3.11 -1.58
C GLY A 101 36.09 2.64 -1.06
N HIS A 102 35.67 3.06 0.15
CA HIS A 102 34.38 2.62 0.70
C HIS A 102 33.19 3.37 0.10
N LEU A 103 33.30 4.69 -0.10
CA LEU A 103 32.24 5.45 -0.77
C LEU A 103 32.08 5.03 -2.23
N LYS A 104 33.18 4.79 -2.94
CA LYS A 104 33.14 4.22 -4.29
C LYS A 104 32.44 2.86 -4.31
N TYR A 105 32.77 1.98 -3.38
CA TYR A 105 32.09 0.67 -3.24
C TYR A 105 30.57 0.82 -3.06
N LEU A 106 30.12 1.81 -2.28
CA LEU A 106 28.69 2.08 -2.11
C LEU A 106 28.04 2.70 -3.35
N ALA A 107 28.73 3.60 -4.06
CA ALA A 107 28.25 4.12 -5.34
C ALA A 107 28.10 3.00 -6.39
N GLU A 108 29.10 2.10 -6.48
CA GLU A 108 29.04 0.90 -7.32
C GLU A 108 27.93 -0.08 -6.92
N HIS A 109 27.59 -0.14 -5.62
CA HIS A 109 26.41 -0.87 -5.16
C HIS A 109 25.12 -0.26 -5.71
N TYR A 110 24.95 1.06 -5.65
CA TYR A 110 23.77 1.73 -6.21
C TYR A 110 23.69 1.63 -7.74
N ILE A 111 24.82 1.73 -8.46
CA ILE A 111 24.87 1.48 -9.92
C ILE A 111 24.23 0.14 -10.24
N LYS A 112 24.66 -0.93 -9.57
CA LYS A 112 24.10 -2.29 -9.78
C LYS A 112 22.62 -2.38 -9.46
N GLU A 113 22.17 -1.72 -8.40
CA GLU A 113 20.75 -1.75 -8.01
C GLU A 113 19.87 -0.98 -9.00
N PHE A 114 20.31 0.19 -9.47
CA PHE A 114 19.57 0.99 -10.46
C PHE A 114 19.60 0.36 -11.86
N ASP A 115 20.70 -0.28 -12.26
CA ASP A 115 20.75 -1.05 -13.51
C ASP A 115 19.82 -2.27 -13.47
N ALA A 116 19.79 -3.00 -12.35
CA ALA A 116 18.83 -4.09 -12.16
C ALA A 116 17.38 -3.58 -12.17
N THR A 117 17.16 -2.37 -11.68
CA THR A 117 15.84 -1.72 -11.70
C THR A 117 15.44 -1.37 -13.13
N ARG A 118 16.35 -0.77 -13.89
CA ARG A 118 16.22 -0.46 -15.32
C ARG A 118 15.90 -1.71 -16.13
N GLU A 119 16.59 -2.81 -15.89
CA GLU A 119 16.36 -4.08 -16.60
C GLU A 119 14.92 -4.58 -16.43
N ILE A 120 14.40 -4.58 -15.20
CA ILE A 120 13.01 -4.98 -14.93
C ILE A 120 12.02 -4.00 -15.55
N TRP A 121 12.27 -2.71 -15.41
CA TRP A 121 11.43 -1.65 -15.98
C TRP A 121 11.27 -1.82 -17.50
N GLU A 122 12.38 -2.00 -18.22
CA GLU A 122 12.38 -2.22 -19.67
C GLU A 122 11.76 -3.55 -20.07
N ARG A 123 12.04 -4.63 -19.33
CA ARG A 123 11.50 -5.98 -19.60
C ARG A 123 9.98 -5.98 -19.62
N TYR A 124 9.36 -5.27 -18.68
CA TYR A 124 7.89 -5.14 -18.60
C TYR A 124 7.35 -3.89 -19.31
N LYS A 125 8.20 -3.12 -19.99
CA LYS A 125 7.83 -1.87 -20.70
C LYS A 125 7.04 -0.92 -19.79
N GLY A 126 7.45 -0.78 -18.54
CA GLY A 126 6.78 0.02 -17.52
C GLY A 126 5.50 -0.57 -16.90
N ASP A 127 4.93 -1.67 -17.41
CA ASP A 127 3.71 -2.29 -16.86
C ASP A 127 4.00 -3.26 -15.70
N LEU A 128 4.33 -2.69 -14.55
CA LEU A 128 4.60 -3.46 -13.33
C LEU A 128 3.36 -4.21 -12.82
N VAL A 129 2.15 -3.77 -13.15
CA VAL A 129 0.91 -4.48 -12.78
C VAL A 129 0.87 -5.85 -13.48
N THR A 130 1.22 -5.90 -14.77
CA THR A 130 1.39 -7.18 -15.48
C THR A 130 2.51 -8.02 -14.89
N ALA A 131 3.61 -7.39 -14.44
CA ALA A 131 4.71 -8.08 -13.78
C ALA A 131 4.26 -8.77 -12.47
N PHE A 132 3.42 -8.15 -11.63
CA PHE A 132 2.86 -8.81 -10.45
C PHE A 132 1.79 -9.85 -10.81
N LYS A 133 0.95 -9.56 -11.81
CA LYS A 133 -0.12 -10.46 -12.26
C LYS A 133 0.41 -11.85 -12.65
N GLN A 134 1.61 -11.96 -13.23
CA GLN A 134 2.17 -13.27 -13.60
C GLN A 134 2.33 -14.22 -12.38
N PHE A 135 2.65 -13.66 -11.20
CA PHE A 135 2.80 -14.43 -9.97
C PHE A 135 1.45 -14.77 -9.35
N GLN A 136 0.42 -13.97 -9.65
CA GLN A 136 -0.97 -14.33 -9.38
C GLN A 136 -1.46 -15.47 -10.29
N ASP A 137 -1.06 -15.46 -11.55
CA ASP A 137 -1.37 -16.52 -12.51
C ASP A 137 -0.67 -17.83 -12.14
N SER A 138 0.54 -17.78 -11.56
CA SER A 138 1.23 -18.96 -11.02
C SER A 138 0.88 -19.33 -9.56
N ASN A 139 -0.14 -18.69 -8.97
CA ASN A 139 -0.58 -18.93 -7.59
C ASN A 139 0.54 -18.78 -6.55
N ASN A 140 1.51 -17.88 -6.77
CA ASN A 140 2.51 -17.49 -5.78
C ASN A 140 2.08 -16.25 -5.00
N ILE A 141 1.39 -15.31 -5.66
CA ILE A 141 0.79 -14.13 -5.03
C ILE A 141 -0.74 -14.23 -5.11
N ASP A 142 -1.44 -13.97 -4.01
CA ASP A 142 -2.88 -13.71 -4.03
C ASP A 142 -3.10 -12.19 -3.95
N ILE A 143 -3.35 -11.57 -5.10
CA ILE A 143 -3.57 -10.12 -5.17
C ILE A 143 -5.00 -9.81 -4.73
N ILE A 144 -5.19 -8.97 -3.70
CA ILE A 144 -6.51 -8.53 -3.22
C ILE A 144 -6.75 -7.05 -3.55
N THR A 145 -8.03 -6.66 -3.59
CA THR A 145 -8.42 -5.25 -3.81
C THR A 145 -8.48 -4.46 -2.49
N CYS A 146 -8.90 -3.20 -2.57
CA CYS A 146 -9.12 -2.28 -1.45
C CYS A 146 -10.41 -1.47 -1.69
N GLY A 147 -10.72 -0.46 -0.88
CA GLY A 147 -11.66 0.59 -1.28
C GLY A 147 -11.09 1.40 -2.46
N ALA A 148 -11.97 1.87 -3.36
CA ALA A 148 -11.62 2.53 -4.62
C ALA A 148 -10.53 3.59 -4.46
N THR A 149 -10.64 4.47 -3.47
CA THR A 149 -9.63 5.50 -3.20
C THR A 149 -9.07 5.39 -1.79
N HIS A 150 -9.07 4.17 -1.24
CA HIS A 150 -8.69 3.95 0.16
C HIS A 150 -9.54 4.82 1.13
N GLY A 151 -10.83 5.00 0.82
CA GLY A 151 -11.69 5.84 1.64
C GLY A 151 -11.99 5.24 3.01
N TYR A 152 -11.99 6.05 4.07
CA TYR A 152 -12.19 5.57 5.44
C TYR A 152 -13.67 5.19 5.72
N LEU A 153 -14.02 3.94 5.40
CA LEU A 153 -15.41 3.44 5.32
C LEU A 153 -16.26 3.69 6.59
N PRO A 154 -15.75 3.53 7.83
CA PRO A 154 -16.56 3.81 9.03
C PRO A 154 -17.11 5.23 9.12
N LEU A 155 -16.39 6.22 8.58
CA LEU A 155 -16.81 7.63 8.61
C LEU A 155 -17.75 7.99 7.45
N MET A 156 -17.99 7.05 6.54
CA MET A 156 -19.00 7.13 5.48
C MET A 156 -20.28 6.34 5.81
N LYS A 157 -20.35 5.67 6.97
CA LYS A 157 -21.46 4.77 7.35
C LYS A 157 -22.87 5.36 7.18
N MET A 158 -23.04 6.67 7.39
CA MET A 158 -24.33 7.36 7.23
C MET A 158 -24.80 7.43 5.76
N TYR A 159 -23.89 7.23 4.81
CA TYR A 159 -24.11 7.27 3.37
C TYR A 159 -23.69 5.91 2.77
N PRO A 160 -24.50 4.85 2.97
CA PRO A 160 -24.16 3.49 2.54
C PRO A 160 -23.85 3.37 1.04
N GLN A 161 -24.41 4.24 0.20
CA GLN A 161 -24.14 4.33 -1.23
C GLN A 161 -22.70 4.76 -1.51
N ALA A 162 -22.11 5.63 -0.69
CA ALA A 162 -20.70 6.01 -0.83
C ALA A 162 -19.76 4.85 -0.43
N VAL A 163 -20.11 4.11 0.62
CA VAL A 163 -19.39 2.88 0.99
C VAL A 163 -19.51 1.84 -0.12
N TRP A 164 -20.71 1.65 -0.67
CA TRP A 164 -20.94 0.73 -1.78
C TRP A 164 -20.15 1.13 -3.03
N ALA A 165 -20.14 2.42 -3.41
CA ALA A 165 -19.36 2.91 -4.53
C ALA A 165 -17.85 2.65 -4.35
N GLN A 166 -17.31 2.82 -3.13
CA GLN A 166 -15.92 2.47 -2.83
C GLN A 166 -15.63 0.97 -3.05
N LEU A 167 -16.58 0.07 -2.78
CA LEU A 167 -16.41 -1.37 -2.97
C LEU A 167 -16.61 -1.78 -4.44
N GLN A 168 -17.71 -1.36 -5.05
CA GLN A 168 -18.08 -1.74 -6.41
C GLN A 168 -17.03 -1.26 -7.43
N VAL A 169 -16.66 0.02 -7.39
CA VAL A 169 -15.66 0.58 -8.32
C VAL A 169 -14.31 -0.13 -8.16
N ALA A 170 -13.94 -0.51 -6.95
CA ALA A 170 -12.70 -1.23 -6.71
C ALA A 170 -12.69 -2.67 -7.22
N VAL A 171 -13.85 -3.35 -7.18
CA VAL A 171 -14.00 -4.71 -7.74
C VAL A 171 -13.97 -4.66 -9.26
N GLU A 172 -14.69 -3.73 -9.87
CA GLU A 172 -14.71 -3.51 -11.32
C GLU A 172 -13.30 -3.16 -11.83
N HIS A 173 -12.65 -2.17 -11.20
CA HIS A 173 -11.28 -1.77 -11.56
C HIS A 173 -10.27 -2.91 -11.39
N TYR A 174 -10.42 -3.74 -10.35
CA TYR A 174 -9.56 -4.92 -10.18
C TYR A 174 -9.74 -5.90 -11.34
N GLU A 175 -11.00 -6.22 -11.70
CA GLU A 175 -11.30 -7.18 -12.76
C GLU A 175 -10.76 -6.73 -14.12
N GLU A 176 -10.86 -5.43 -14.42
CA GLU A 176 -10.28 -4.83 -15.63
C GLU A 176 -8.76 -5.01 -15.72
N ASN A 177 -8.05 -4.93 -14.59
CA ASN A 177 -6.59 -4.96 -14.55
C ASN A 177 -5.99 -6.36 -14.38
N PHE A 178 -6.67 -7.26 -13.66
CA PHE A 178 -6.18 -8.60 -13.34
C PHE A 178 -6.93 -9.72 -14.07
N GLY A 179 -8.00 -9.40 -14.80
CA GLY A 179 -8.75 -10.33 -15.66
C GLY A 179 -9.59 -11.37 -14.89
N ARG A 180 -9.85 -11.14 -13.61
CA ARG A 180 -10.68 -11.97 -12.73
C ARG A 180 -11.20 -11.15 -11.56
N PRO A 181 -12.32 -11.51 -10.91
CA PRO A 181 -12.77 -10.81 -9.71
C PRO A 181 -11.84 -11.07 -8.50
N PRO A 182 -11.66 -10.09 -7.60
CA PRO A 182 -10.88 -10.28 -6.37
C PRO A 182 -11.63 -11.18 -5.39
N LYS A 183 -10.90 -12.04 -4.68
CA LYS A 183 -11.49 -12.90 -3.63
C LYS A 183 -11.57 -12.22 -2.27
N GLY A 184 -10.63 -11.33 -1.98
CA GLY A 184 -10.53 -10.66 -0.69
C GLY A 184 -10.33 -9.16 -0.85
N ILE A 185 -10.45 -8.46 0.28
CA ILE A 185 -10.27 -7.02 0.36
C ILE A 185 -9.41 -6.65 1.57
N TRP A 186 -8.46 -5.74 1.35
CA TRP A 186 -7.90 -4.95 2.42
C TRP A 186 -8.88 -3.80 2.71
N LEU A 187 -9.55 -3.81 3.87
CA LEU A 187 -10.36 -2.64 4.24
C LEU A 187 -9.39 -1.48 4.48
N PRO A 188 -9.65 -0.27 3.93
CA PRO A 188 -8.80 0.89 4.18
C PRO A 188 -8.53 1.03 5.68
N GLU A 189 -7.25 0.99 6.06
CA GLU A 189 -6.80 1.06 7.45
C GLU A 189 -7.25 -0.08 8.38
N CYS A 190 -7.60 -1.24 7.80
CA CYS A 190 -8.29 -2.33 8.50
C CYS A 190 -9.56 -1.83 9.24
N ALA A 191 -10.14 -0.71 8.77
CA ALA A 191 -11.17 0.01 9.47
C ALA A 191 -12.54 -0.62 9.22
N TYR A 192 -13.05 -1.28 10.25
CA TYR A 192 -14.29 -2.04 10.19
C TYR A 192 -15.36 -1.42 11.10
N TYR A 193 -16.62 -1.54 10.69
CA TYR A 193 -17.79 -1.28 11.51
C TYR A 193 -18.85 -2.38 11.29
N GLU A 194 -19.66 -2.67 12.31
CA GLU A 194 -20.71 -3.70 12.22
C GLU A 194 -21.73 -3.37 11.12
N GLY A 195 -21.93 -4.32 10.20
CA GLY A 195 -22.81 -4.24 9.04
C GLY A 195 -22.07 -4.10 7.70
N LEU A 196 -20.78 -3.71 7.71
CA LEU A 196 -19.97 -3.57 6.50
C LEU A 196 -19.81 -4.90 5.75
N GLU A 197 -19.73 -6.01 6.47
CA GLU A 197 -19.57 -7.37 5.95
C GLU A 197 -20.66 -7.80 4.97
N ARG A 198 -21.85 -7.17 5.02
CA ARG A 198 -22.91 -7.46 4.06
C ARG A 198 -22.62 -6.84 2.70
N MET A 199 -22.19 -5.57 2.67
CA MET A 199 -21.77 -4.92 1.43
C MET A 199 -20.53 -5.60 0.84
N VAL A 200 -19.60 -6.04 1.68
CA VAL A 200 -18.44 -6.85 1.24
C VAL A 200 -18.92 -8.14 0.57
N ALA A 201 -19.90 -8.84 1.16
CA ALA A 201 -20.47 -10.06 0.58
C ALA A 201 -21.19 -9.79 -0.75
N ASP A 202 -22.01 -8.74 -0.80
CA ASP A 202 -22.80 -8.33 -1.97
C ASP A 202 -21.90 -7.91 -3.14
N ALA A 203 -20.72 -7.34 -2.86
CA ALA A 203 -19.68 -7.05 -3.84
C ALA A 203 -18.91 -8.30 -4.32
N GLY A 204 -19.25 -9.50 -3.84
CA GLY A 204 -18.64 -10.77 -4.23
C GLY A 204 -17.35 -11.13 -3.48
N LEU A 205 -16.91 -10.30 -2.53
CA LEU A 205 -15.71 -10.52 -1.74
C LEU A 205 -15.97 -11.55 -0.64
N ARG A 206 -14.97 -12.38 -0.33
CA ARG A 206 -15.08 -13.55 0.56
C ARG A 206 -14.34 -13.43 1.87
N TYR A 207 -13.38 -12.51 1.96
CA TYR A 207 -12.71 -12.23 3.22
C TYR A 207 -12.15 -10.81 3.27
N PHE A 208 -11.89 -10.35 4.50
CA PHE A 208 -11.17 -9.11 4.76
C PHE A 208 -10.22 -9.23 5.96
N LEU A 209 -9.32 -8.26 6.07
CA LEU A 209 -8.43 -8.10 7.23
C LEU A 209 -8.96 -7.02 8.18
N THR A 210 -8.75 -7.25 9.47
CA THR A 210 -9.05 -6.30 10.54
C THR A 210 -7.96 -6.34 11.63
N ASP A 211 -7.95 -5.35 12.52
CA ASP A 211 -7.04 -5.40 13.66
C ASP A 211 -7.36 -6.57 14.61
N GLY A 212 -6.34 -7.08 15.30
CA GLY A 212 -6.49 -8.19 16.23
C GLY A 212 -7.58 -7.96 17.28
N HIS A 213 -7.74 -6.74 17.80
CA HIS A 213 -8.79 -6.47 18.79
C HIS A 213 -10.21 -6.54 18.20
N GLY A 214 -10.38 -6.30 16.89
CA GLY A 214 -11.65 -6.47 16.19
C GLY A 214 -12.14 -7.92 16.24
N ILE A 215 -11.22 -8.89 16.22
CA ILE A 215 -11.51 -10.31 16.43
C ILE A 215 -11.62 -10.65 17.91
N LEU A 216 -10.67 -10.24 18.74
CA LEU A 216 -10.64 -10.61 20.17
C LEU A 216 -11.90 -10.17 20.94
N TYR A 217 -12.50 -9.05 20.54
CA TYR A 217 -13.75 -8.53 21.11
C TYR A 217 -15.01 -8.90 20.31
N ALA A 218 -14.92 -9.79 19.32
CA ALA A 218 -16.08 -10.25 18.55
C ALA A 218 -17.10 -11.00 19.43
N ARG A 219 -18.35 -11.08 18.94
CA ARG A 219 -19.47 -11.70 19.67
C ARG A 219 -20.13 -12.82 18.85
N PRO A 220 -20.26 -14.05 19.39
CA PRO A 220 -19.65 -14.54 20.64
C PRO A 220 -18.12 -14.48 20.58
N ARG A 221 -17.43 -14.53 21.73
CA ARG A 221 -15.97 -14.46 21.79
C ARG A 221 -15.35 -15.59 20.93
N PRO A 222 -14.41 -15.29 20.02
CA PRO A 222 -13.76 -16.33 19.23
C PRO A 222 -12.94 -17.28 20.10
N ARG A 223 -13.15 -18.58 19.94
CA ARG A 223 -12.50 -19.64 20.72
C ARG A 223 -10.97 -19.64 20.54
N PHE A 224 -10.51 -19.30 19.34
CA PHE A 224 -9.10 -19.39 18.95
C PHE A 224 -8.42 -18.02 18.77
N GLY A 225 -9.03 -16.94 19.29
CA GLY A 225 -8.49 -15.60 19.14
C GLY A 225 -8.29 -15.21 17.67
N THR A 226 -7.14 -14.62 17.35
CA THR A 226 -6.73 -14.23 15.99
C THR A 226 -6.11 -15.37 15.17
N TYR A 227 -5.90 -16.55 15.78
CA TYR A 227 -5.16 -17.66 15.16
C TYR A 227 -6.04 -18.61 14.34
N ALA A 228 -7.31 -18.27 14.18
CA ALA A 228 -8.21 -18.80 13.16
C ALA A 228 -9.15 -17.66 12.73
N PRO A 229 -9.51 -17.55 11.45
CA PRO A 229 -10.50 -16.56 11.02
C PRO A 229 -11.86 -16.90 11.62
N ILE A 230 -12.72 -15.89 11.65
CA ILE A 230 -14.16 -16.04 11.94
C ILE A 230 -14.96 -15.87 10.66
N PHE A 231 -16.13 -16.48 10.57
CA PHE A 231 -17.13 -16.08 9.59
C PHE A 231 -18.07 -15.06 10.21
N THR A 232 -18.44 -14.06 9.44
CA THR A 232 -19.57 -13.19 9.77
C THR A 232 -20.90 -13.90 9.45
N GLU A 233 -22.01 -13.32 9.86
CA GLU A 233 -23.34 -13.83 9.52
C GLU A 233 -23.63 -13.80 8.00
N SER A 234 -22.94 -12.91 7.26
CA SER A 234 -22.99 -12.86 5.79
C SER A 234 -22.12 -13.93 5.11
N GLY A 235 -21.35 -14.73 5.88
CA GLY A 235 -20.45 -15.76 5.36
C GLY A 235 -19.09 -15.25 4.88
N VAL A 236 -18.78 -13.96 5.11
CA VAL A 236 -17.46 -13.37 4.80
C VAL A 236 -16.49 -13.70 5.94
N ALA A 237 -15.26 -14.09 5.61
CA ALA A 237 -14.25 -14.35 6.63
C ALA A 237 -13.57 -13.05 7.10
N ALA A 238 -13.30 -12.93 8.40
CA ALA A 238 -12.48 -11.86 8.95
C ALA A 238 -11.20 -12.46 9.55
N PHE A 239 -10.04 -11.96 9.08
CA PHE A 239 -8.73 -12.28 9.61
C PHE A 239 -8.25 -11.17 10.53
N GLY A 240 -7.78 -11.52 11.72
CA GLY A 240 -7.19 -10.58 12.67
C GLY A 240 -5.66 -10.57 12.55
N ARG A 241 -5.07 -9.38 12.58
CA ARG A 241 -3.61 -9.20 12.69
C ARG A 241 -3.05 -9.91 13.93
N ASP A 242 -1.94 -10.62 13.77
CA ASP A 242 -1.15 -11.12 14.89
C ASP A 242 -0.33 -10.00 15.56
N HIS A 243 -0.40 -9.93 16.89
CA HIS A 243 0.29 -8.90 17.68
C HIS A 243 1.79 -9.17 17.76
N GLU A 244 2.19 -10.44 17.93
CA GLU A 244 3.59 -10.82 18.13
C GLU A 244 4.42 -10.57 16.88
N SER A 245 3.93 -10.97 15.70
CA SER A 245 4.59 -10.71 14.43
C SER A 245 4.63 -9.23 14.08
N SER A 246 3.60 -8.46 14.45
CA SER A 246 3.56 -7.03 14.22
C SER A 246 4.67 -6.32 15.01
N GLN A 247 4.78 -6.59 16.31
CA GLN A 247 5.77 -5.93 17.18
C GLN A 247 7.22 -6.15 16.72
N GLN A 248 7.56 -7.36 16.28
CA GLN A 248 8.91 -7.74 15.84
C GLN A 248 9.41 -6.99 14.60
N VAL A 249 8.50 -6.49 13.78
CA VAL A 249 8.85 -5.83 12.51
C VAL A 249 8.51 -4.34 12.56
N TRP A 250 7.33 -3.95 13.07
CA TRP A 250 6.87 -2.56 13.06
C TRP A 250 7.49 -1.66 14.14
N SER A 251 8.04 -2.22 15.21
CA SER A 251 8.56 -1.38 16.29
C SER A 251 9.89 -0.73 15.88
N SER A 252 9.93 0.61 15.85
CA SER A 252 11.20 1.34 15.74
C SER A 252 12.12 1.17 16.96
N GLU A 253 11.57 0.74 18.09
CA GLU A 253 12.30 0.53 19.35
C GLU A 253 12.68 -0.92 19.63
N VAL A 254 11.99 -1.93 19.10
CA VAL A 254 12.35 -3.34 19.36
C VAL A 254 12.33 -4.20 18.10
N GLY A 255 11.90 -3.64 16.97
CA GLY A 255 11.78 -4.37 15.72
C GLY A 255 13.07 -4.38 14.92
N TYR A 256 13.13 -5.30 13.96
CA TYR A 256 14.29 -5.52 13.10
C TYR A 256 14.77 -4.27 12.34
N PRO A 257 13.90 -3.42 11.75
CA PRO A 257 14.34 -2.26 10.96
C PRO A 257 15.24 -1.26 11.71
N GLY A 258 15.23 -1.26 13.05
CA GLY A 258 16.07 -0.39 13.88
C GLY A 258 17.49 -0.90 14.14
N ALA A 259 17.95 -1.94 13.42
CA ALA A 259 19.30 -2.51 13.61
C ALA A 259 20.40 -1.52 13.25
N ALA A 260 21.52 -1.57 13.98
CA ALA A 260 22.64 -0.65 13.77
C ALA A 260 23.29 -0.80 12.38
N GLU A 261 23.19 -1.99 11.79
CA GLU A 261 23.77 -2.37 10.52
C GLU A 261 22.97 -1.85 9.31
N TYR A 262 21.70 -1.54 9.49
CA TYR A 262 20.79 -1.17 8.40
C TYR A 262 20.94 0.28 7.94
N ARG A 263 20.59 0.52 6.67
CA ARG A 263 20.66 1.84 6.02
C ARG A 263 19.85 2.88 6.81
N GLU A 264 20.47 4.03 7.07
CA GLU A 264 19.84 5.18 7.70
C GLU A 264 18.94 5.92 6.70
N PHE A 265 17.64 5.98 6.99
CA PHE A 265 16.67 6.58 6.08
C PHE A 265 16.82 8.11 5.99
N TYR A 266 17.20 8.77 7.08
CA TYR A 266 17.18 10.24 7.17
C TYR A 266 18.50 10.91 6.76
N LYS A 267 19.47 10.15 6.26
CA LYS A 267 20.79 10.67 5.86
C LYS A 267 21.06 10.36 4.38
N ASP A 268 20.87 11.38 3.55
CA ASP A 268 20.80 11.28 2.09
C ASP A 268 21.70 12.31 1.42
N LEU A 269 22.29 11.92 0.30
CA LEU A 269 23.21 12.73 -0.50
C LEU A 269 22.66 14.11 -0.85
N GLY A 270 21.34 14.20 -1.08
CA GLY A 270 20.63 15.46 -1.35
C GLY A 270 20.77 16.53 -0.27
N TRP A 271 21.07 16.13 0.97
CA TRP A 271 21.33 17.02 2.09
C TRP A 271 22.82 17.22 2.40
N GLU A 272 23.65 16.23 2.09
CA GLU A 272 25.06 16.19 2.50
C GLU A 272 26.01 16.78 1.45
N ALA A 273 25.75 16.54 0.17
CA ALA A 273 26.66 16.94 -0.90
C ALA A 273 26.74 18.46 -1.08
N GLU A 274 27.84 18.95 -1.68
CA GLU A 274 28.00 20.36 -2.01
C GLU A 274 26.85 20.86 -2.90
N TYR A 275 26.39 22.09 -2.65
CA TYR A 275 25.16 22.59 -3.26
C TYR A 275 25.22 22.63 -4.78
N GLU A 276 26.28 23.20 -5.36
CA GLU A 276 26.39 23.33 -6.83
C GLU A 276 26.51 21.97 -7.53
N TYR A 277 27.08 20.97 -6.85
CA TYR A 277 27.17 19.60 -7.35
C TYR A 277 25.80 18.91 -7.39
N ILE A 278 25.02 19.01 -6.30
CA ILE A 278 23.74 18.29 -6.18
C ILE A 278 22.55 19.04 -6.79
N LYS A 279 22.71 20.33 -7.08
CA LYS A 279 21.67 21.22 -7.61
C LYS A 279 20.87 20.65 -8.80
N PRO A 280 21.46 19.93 -9.77
CA PRO A 280 20.71 19.35 -10.89
C PRO A 280 19.74 18.22 -10.48
N TYR A 281 19.93 17.62 -9.30
CA TYR A 281 19.21 16.42 -8.85
C TYR A 281 18.25 16.68 -7.68
N ILE A 282 18.19 17.92 -7.19
CA ILE A 282 17.23 18.38 -6.18
C ILE A 282 16.06 19.13 -6.82
N MET A 283 15.23 19.81 -6.03
CA MET A 283 14.05 20.50 -6.57
C MET A 283 14.46 21.61 -7.55
N PRO A 284 13.71 21.84 -8.65
CA PRO A 284 14.03 22.89 -9.64
C PRO A 284 14.13 24.31 -9.07
N ASN A 285 13.50 24.57 -7.93
CA ASN A 285 13.58 25.85 -7.21
C ASN A 285 14.84 25.98 -6.32
N GLY A 286 15.73 24.98 -6.33
CA GLY A 286 16.96 24.93 -5.54
C GLY A 286 16.79 24.42 -4.12
N GLN A 287 15.58 24.03 -3.69
CA GLN A 287 15.40 23.41 -2.38
C GLN A 287 15.95 21.98 -2.38
N ARG A 288 16.68 21.62 -1.32
CA ARG A 288 17.19 20.26 -1.12
C ARG A 288 16.03 19.31 -0.83
N LYS A 289 16.20 18.07 -1.26
CA LYS A 289 15.29 16.93 -1.05
C LYS A 289 16.11 15.65 -0.94
N ASN A 290 15.47 14.53 -0.61
CA ASN A 290 16.12 13.23 -0.75
C ASN A 290 16.33 12.90 -2.23
N THR A 291 17.45 12.24 -2.51
CA THR A 291 17.80 11.69 -3.82
C THR A 291 17.54 10.18 -3.88
N GLY A 292 17.46 9.50 -2.74
CA GLY A 292 17.40 8.04 -2.65
C GLY A 292 18.78 7.38 -2.48
N ILE A 293 19.87 8.15 -2.68
CA ILE A 293 21.25 7.68 -2.49
C ILE A 293 21.68 8.00 -1.06
N LYS A 294 21.79 6.95 -0.23
CA LYS A 294 22.05 7.03 1.20
C LYS A 294 23.21 6.12 1.57
N TYR A 295 24.29 6.69 2.11
CA TYR A 295 25.55 5.96 2.39
C TYR A 295 25.78 5.60 3.84
N HIS A 296 24.85 5.92 4.73
CA HIS A 296 25.04 5.76 6.15
C HIS A 296 24.14 4.67 6.71
N LYS A 297 24.56 4.07 7.82
CA LYS A 297 23.77 3.12 8.60
C LYS A 297 23.27 3.73 9.90
N ILE A 298 22.23 3.13 10.48
CA ILE A 298 21.61 3.57 11.72
C ILE A 298 22.65 3.70 12.84
N THR A 299 23.67 2.82 12.88
CA THR A 299 24.84 2.84 13.78
C THR A 299 24.53 2.59 15.25
N GLY A 300 23.51 3.26 15.79
CA GLY A 300 23.12 3.18 17.19
C GLY A 300 21.95 4.13 17.46
N ARG A 301 21.25 3.86 18.56
CA ARG A 301 20.09 4.65 18.98
C ARG A 301 20.51 5.94 19.67
N GLY A 302 19.74 7.00 19.44
CA GLY A 302 19.97 8.31 20.07
C GLY A 302 21.21 9.07 19.55
N LEU A 303 21.91 8.52 18.55
CA LEU A 303 23.03 9.19 17.89
C LEU A 303 22.50 10.25 16.91
N GLY A 304 23.19 11.40 16.85
CA GLY A 304 22.91 12.42 15.85
C GLY A 304 23.32 11.97 14.45
N LEU A 305 22.82 12.65 13.41
CA LEU A 305 23.14 12.31 12.01
C LEU A 305 24.65 12.44 11.71
N GLY A 306 25.37 13.31 12.42
CA GLY A 306 26.82 13.46 12.28
C GLY A 306 27.63 12.25 12.76
N ASP A 307 27.10 11.46 13.69
CA ASP A 307 27.80 10.31 14.29
C ASP A 307 27.50 8.98 13.56
N LYS A 308 26.63 9.02 12.54
CA LYS A 308 26.27 7.85 11.74
C LYS A 308 27.48 7.41 10.91
N GLN A 309 27.81 6.13 11.00
CA GLN A 309 28.88 5.50 10.24
C GLN A 309 28.42 5.12 8.83
N LEU A 310 29.39 4.85 7.95
CA LEU A 310 29.10 4.36 6.61
C LEU A 310 28.42 2.99 6.66
N TYR A 311 27.47 2.81 5.74
CA TYR A 311 26.75 1.58 5.49
C TYR A 311 27.65 0.54 4.85
N ASP A 312 27.35 -0.74 5.06
CA ASP A 312 28.03 -1.85 4.42
C ASP A 312 27.00 -2.93 4.04
N PRO A 313 26.67 -3.08 2.74
CA PRO A 313 25.72 -4.07 2.26
C PRO A 313 26.04 -5.51 2.69
N TYR A 314 27.31 -5.87 2.91
CA TYR A 314 27.68 -7.21 3.36
C TYR A 314 27.16 -7.48 4.78
N TRP A 315 27.48 -6.60 5.73
CA TRP A 315 27.05 -6.77 7.13
C TRP A 315 25.54 -6.62 7.29
N ALA A 316 24.91 -5.76 6.50
CA ALA A 316 23.47 -5.62 6.47
C ALA A 316 22.79 -6.91 5.98
N ARG A 317 23.33 -7.59 4.95
CA ARG A 317 22.83 -8.89 4.50
C ARG A 317 22.94 -9.97 5.57
N GLU A 318 24.08 -10.06 6.26
CA GLU A 318 24.27 -11.01 7.37
C GLU A 318 23.24 -10.75 8.49
N LYS A 319 23.04 -9.48 8.86
CA LYS A 319 22.05 -9.11 9.88
C LYS A 319 20.63 -9.45 9.45
N THR A 320 20.29 -9.26 8.18
CA THR A 320 18.99 -9.63 7.63
C THR A 320 18.76 -11.14 7.61
N ALA A 321 19.78 -11.94 7.35
CA ALA A 321 19.69 -13.39 7.45
C ALA A 321 19.46 -13.85 8.90
N GLU A 322 20.11 -13.20 9.88
CA GLU A 322 19.87 -13.44 11.31
C GLU A 322 18.42 -13.11 11.69
N HIS A 323 17.92 -11.93 11.30
CA HIS A 323 16.55 -11.51 11.60
C HIS A 323 15.49 -12.40 10.94
N ALA A 324 15.69 -12.81 9.68
CA ALA A 324 14.81 -13.76 9.01
C ALA A 324 14.77 -15.12 9.74
N SER A 325 15.94 -15.60 10.20
CA SER A 325 16.03 -16.83 11.01
C SER A 325 15.30 -16.68 12.35
N ASN A 326 15.44 -15.53 13.01
CA ASN A 326 14.75 -15.24 14.26
C ASN A 326 13.23 -15.19 14.09
N PHE A 327 12.74 -14.52 13.05
CA PHE A 327 11.30 -14.48 12.75
C PHE A 327 10.74 -15.87 12.47
N MET A 328 11.41 -16.66 11.62
CA MET A 328 11.04 -18.06 11.35
C MET A 328 10.97 -18.87 12.64
N PHE A 329 12.04 -18.85 13.46
CA PHE A 329 12.10 -19.58 14.72
C PHE A 329 10.95 -19.21 15.66
N ASN A 330 10.66 -17.91 15.81
CA ASN A 330 9.55 -17.45 16.65
C ASN A 330 8.19 -17.95 16.13
N ARG A 331 7.99 -17.93 14.81
CA ARG A 331 6.76 -18.48 14.18
C ARG A 331 6.64 -19.99 14.37
N GLU A 332 7.74 -20.74 14.30
CA GLU A 332 7.73 -22.18 14.64
C GLU A 332 7.25 -22.41 16.07
N ARG A 333 7.88 -21.73 17.05
CA ARG A 333 7.51 -21.88 18.47
C ARG A 333 6.06 -21.47 18.71
N GLN A 334 5.61 -20.39 18.08
CA GLN A 334 4.23 -19.91 18.17
C GLN A 334 3.25 -20.94 17.60
N VAL A 335 3.52 -21.50 16.42
CA VAL A 335 2.69 -22.52 15.78
C VAL A 335 2.66 -23.82 16.59
N GLU A 336 3.80 -24.30 17.08
CA GLU A 336 3.85 -25.49 17.96
C GLU A 336 3.01 -25.30 19.22
N HIS A 337 3.14 -24.14 19.88
CA HIS A 337 2.37 -23.82 21.07
C HIS A 337 0.87 -23.80 20.78
N LEU A 338 0.46 -23.09 19.73
CA LEU A 338 -0.94 -22.96 19.32
C LEU A 338 -1.53 -24.30 18.88
N HIS A 339 -0.79 -25.11 18.13
CA HIS A 339 -1.25 -26.43 17.69
C HIS A 339 -1.55 -27.37 18.87
N ASN A 340 -0.77 -27.30 19.95
CA ASN A 340 -1.04 -28.09 21.16
C ASN A 340 -2.29 -27.62 21.92
N MET A 341 -2.69 -26.35 21.76
CA MET A 341 -3.89 -25.77 22.39
C MET A 341 -5.13 -25.82 21.49
N MET A 342 -4.93 -25.92 20.18
CA MET A 342 -5.97 -25.87 19.16
C MET A 342 -6.16 -27.26 18.55
N HIS A 343 -7.39 -27.76 18.53
CA HIS A 343 -7.72 -29.00 17.81
C HIS A 343 -7.79 -28.80 16.28
N ARG A 344 -7.11 -27.79 15.74
CA ARG A 344 -7.06 -27.44 14.33
C ARG A 344 -5.74 -26.71 14.02
N PRO A 345 -5.25 -26.74 12.78
CA PRO A 345 -4.07 -25.97 12.38
C PRO A 345 -4.27 -24.46 12.61
N PRO A 346 -3.42 -23.80 13.42
CA PRO A 346 -3.44 -22.35 13.57
C PRO A 346 -2.95 -21.66 12.30
N ILE A 347 -3.35 -20.41 12.12
CA ILE A 347 -2.76 -19.49 11.14
C ILE A 347 -2.27 -18.22 11.84
N VAL A 348 -1.03 -17.84 11.59
CA VAL A 348 -0.46 -16.55 12.03
C VAL A 348 -0.53 -15.59 10.85
N VAL A 349 -1.33 -14.52 10.97
CA VAL A 349 -1.49 -13.52 9.91
C VAL A 349 -0.63 -12.29 10.22
N SER A 350 0.35 -12.03 9.36
CA SER A 350 1.35 -10.99 9.53
C SER A 350 1.22 -9.92 8.42
N PRO A 351 0.33 -8.93 8.59
CA PRO A 351 0.13 -7.84 7.66
C PRO A 351 1.07 -6.66 7.91
N TYR A 352 1.60 -6.08 6.83
CA TYR A 352 2.52 -4.94 6.83
C TYR A 352 2.26 -4.05 5.62
N ASP A 353 2.61 -2.77 5.69
CA ASP A 353 2.70 -1.92 4.49
C ASP A 353 3.80 -2.45 3.58
N ALA A 354 3.57 -2.47 2.27
CA ALA A 354 4.54 -2.98 1.31
C ALA A 354 5.80 -2.13 1.31
N GLU A 355 5.64 -0.81 1.39
CA GLU A 355 6.69 0.20 1.40
C GLU A 355 7.56 0.13 2.65
N LEU A 356 7.16 -0.64 3.67
CA LEU A 356 8.09 -1.00 4.74
C LEU A 356 9.28 -1.77 4.18
N PHE A 357 9.06 -2.68 3.25
CA PHE A 357 10.09 -3.56 2.71
C PHE A 357 10.80 -2.94 1.51
N GLY A 358 11.76 -2.07 1.80
CA GLY A 358 12.72 -1.52 0.85
C GLY A 358 12.79 0.00 0.91
N HIS A 359 11.66 0.69 1.04
CA HIS A 359 11.67 2.14 1.20
C HIS A 359 12.05 2.56 2.63
N TRP A 360 11.21 2.23 3.62
CA TRP A 360 11.49 2.56 5.03
C TRP A 360 12.59 1.68 5.63
N TRP A 361 12.56 0.38 5.33
CA TRP A 361 13.60 -0.58 5.70
C TRP A 361 14.26 -1.13 4.44
N TYR A 362 15.43 -0.59 4.09
CA TYR A 362 16.12 -0.87 2.83
C TYR A 362 16.37 -2.35 2.56
N GLU A 363 16.69 -3.10 3.61
CA GLU A 363 16.99 -4.52 3.54
C GLU A 363 15.74 -5.40 3.59
N GLY A 364 14.54 -4.81 3.64
CA GLY A 364 13.28 -5.52 3.73
C GLY A 364 13.02 -6.54 2.59
N PRO A 365 13.33 -6.27 1.32
CA PRO A 365 13.23 -7.27 0.26
C PRO A 365 14.17 -8.45 0.51
N TRP A 366 15.38 -8.21 1.02
CA TRP A 366 16.30 -9.29 1.42
C TRP A 366 15.75 -10.10 2.59
N PHE A 367 15.06 -9.45 3.53
CA PHE A 367 14.38 -10.15 4.63
C PHE A 367 13.30 -11.09 4.10
N ILE A 368 12.48 -10.64 3.15
CA ILE A 368 11.45 -11.47 2.52
C ILE A 368 12.10 -12.66 1.80
N ASP A 369 13.14 -12.44 1.00
CA ASP A 369 13.87 -13.53 0.31
C ASP A 369 14.40 -14.58 1.30
N TYR A 370 15.13 -14.14 2.34
CA TYR A 370 15.68 -15.05 3.34
C TYR A 370 14.58 -15.72 4.17
N LEU A 371 13.51 -15.02 4.53
CA LEU A 371 12.41 -15.59 5.30
C LEU A 371 11.75 -16.75 4.54
N TYR A 372 11.46 -16.58 3.25
CA TYR A 372 10.86 -17.65 2.44
C TYR A 372 11.83 -18.81 2.23
N ARG A 373 13.10 -18.55 1.93
CA ARG A 373 14.10 -19.62 1.77
C ARG A 373 14.27 -20.44 3.06
N LYS A 374 14.42 -19.77 4.20
CA LYS A 374 14.57 -20.43 5.49
C LYS A 374 13.30 -21.20 5.88
N SER A 375 12.13 -20.56 5.73
CA SER A 375 10.85 -21.23 6.00
C SER A 375 10.64 -22.45 5.12
N TRP A 376 11.17 -22.46 3.89
CA TRP A 376 11.03 -23.56 2.94
C TRP A 376 12.04 -24.70 3.17
N PHE A 377 13.30 -24.38 3.45
CA PHE A 377 14.39 -25.37 3.52
C PHE A 377 14.76 -25.82 4.93
N ASP A 378 14.57 -24.96 5.95
CA ASP A 378 15.19 -25.16 7.27
C ASP A 378 14.20 -25.67 8.32
N GLN A 379 12.90 -25.75 8.02
CA GLN A 379 11.85 -26.19 8.95
C GLN A 379 10.70 -26.96 8.27
N GLY A 380 9.89 -27.66 9.07
CA GLY A 380 8.70 -28.41 8.60
C GLY A 380 7.48 -28.29 9.51
N THR A 381 7.48 -27.31 10.40
CA THR A 381 6.46 -26.99 11.41
C THR A 381 5.25 -26.30 10.80
N TYR A 382 5.46 -25.29 9.94
CA TYR A 382 4.38 -24.55 9.29
C TYR A 382 4.58 -24.42 7.78
N ASP A 383 3.49 -24.19 7.05
CA ASP A 383 3.53 -23.80 5.64
C ASP A 383 3.25 -22.30 5.49
N MET A 384 3.95 -21.63 4.58
CA MET A 384 3.56 -20.30 4.12
C MET A 384 2.32 -20.43 3.22
N THR A 385 1.30 -19.59 3.43
CA THR A 385 0.02 -19.71 2.70
C THR A 385 -0.59 -18.36 2.33
N HIS A 386 -1.48 -18.37 1.32
CA HIS A 386 -2.44 -17.29 1.11
C HIS A 386 -3.59 -17.40 2.11
N LEU A 387 -4.24 -16.26 2.39
CA LEU A 387 -5.46 -16.24 3.19
C LEU A 387 -6.60 -17.05 2.53
N SER A 388 -6.74 -16.95 1.20
CA SER A 388 -7.76 -17.69 0.47
C SER A 388 -7.48 -19.21 0.42
N ASP A 389 -6.21 -19.61 0.35
CA ASP A 389 -5.79 -21.02 0.40
C ASP A 389 -6.09 -21.65 1.76
N TYR A 390 -5.84 -20.90 2.84
CA TYR A 390 -6.20 -21.35 4.18
C TYR A 390 -7.71 -21.60 4.32
N LEU A 391 -8.56 -20.70 3.81
CA LEU A 391 -10.03 -20.87 3.84
C LEU A 391 -10.49 -22.07 3.01
N ARG A 392 -9.84 -22.35 1.89
CA ARG A 392 -10.13 -23.54 1.06
C ARG A 392 -9.79 -24.84 1.80
N ALA A 393 -8.62 -24.89 2.44
CA ALA A 393 -8.18 -26.05 3.22
C ALA A 393 -8.96 -26.20 4.54
N ASN A 394 -9.44 -25.10 5.10
CA ASN A 394 -10.13 -25.05 6.39
C ASN A 394 -11.48 -24.31 6.25
N SER A 395 -12.47 -25.00 5.68
CA SER A 395 -13.76 -24.40 5.31
C SER A 395 -14.70 -24.12 6.50
N VAL A 396 -14.41 -24.63 7.69
CA VAL A 396 -15.23 -24.45 8.89
C VAL A 396 -14.62 -23.43 9.84
N GLN A 397 -15.35 -22.35 10.09
CA GLN A 397 -14.97 -21.27 10.99
C GLN A 397 -16.08 -20.96 11.99
N GLN A 398 -15.72 -20.38 13.13
CA GLN A 398 -16.70 -19.92 14.10
C GLN A 398 -17.45 -18.72 13.52
N VAL A 399 -18.78 -18.72 13.63
CA VAL A 399 -19.60 -17.56 13.26
C VAL A 399 -19.58 -16.55 14.41
N CYS A 400 -19.11 -15.34 14.13
CA CYS A 400 -18.96 -14.24 15.07
C CYS A 400 -19.29 -12.91 14.39
N ARG A 401 -19.67 -11.91 15.19
CA ARG A 401 -19.76 -10.50 14.79
C ARG A 401 -18.50 -9.78 15.23
N PRO A 402 -17.59 -9.39 14.31
CA PRO A 402 -16.41 -8.62 14.67
C PRO A 402 -16.77 -7.30 15.35
N SER A 403 -15.90 -6.83 16.23
CA SER A 403 -16.03 -5.49 16.82
C SER A 403 -15.47 -4.41 15.90
N GLN A 404 -16.00 -3.20 16.03
CA GLN A 404 -15.46 -2.00 15.38
C GLN A 404 -13.99 -1.81 15.74
N SER A 405 -13.18 -1.51 14.72
CA SER A 405 -11.72 -1.50 14.83
C SER A 405 -11.10 -0.72 13.67
N SER A 406 -9.84 -0.35 13.83
CA SER A 406 -8.88 -0.05 12.77
C SER A 406 -7.51 -0.52 13.24
N TRP A 407 -6.53 -0.59 12.34
CA TRP A 407 -5.14 -0.89 12.74
C TRP A 407 -4.32 0.36 13.13
N GLY A 408 -4.96 1.54 13.15
CA GLY A 408 -4.34 2.82 13.47
C GLY A 408 -4.17 3.08 14.97
N TYR A 409 -3.86 4.34 15.32
CA TYR A 409 -3.62 4.74 16.71
C TYR A 409 -4.81 4.39 17.63
N LYS A 410 -4.50 3.74 18.76
CA LYS A 410 -5.45 3.16 19.73
C LYS A 410 -6.46 2.14 19.16
N GLY A 411 -6.32 1.73 17.90
CA GLY A 411 -7.18 0.74 17.27
C GLY A 411 -8.55 1.26 16.79
N PHE A 412 -8.77 2.57 16.73
CA PHE A 412 -10.08 3.13 16.35
C PHE A 412 -9.92 4.26 15.31
N HIS A 413 -10.76 5.28 15.37
CA HIS A 413 -10.87 6.28 14.31
C HIS A 413 -10.06 7.56 14.56
N GLU A 414 -9.41 7.68 15.72
CA GLU A 414 -8.76 8.93 16.17
C GLU A 414 -7.73 9.48 15.18
N TYR A 415 -7.07 8.63 14.38
CA TYR A 415 -6.10 9.12 13.41
C TYR A 415 -6.78 9.89 12.25
N TRP A 416 -7.97 9.46 11.85
CA TRP A 416 -8.73 10.06 10.75
C TRP A 416 -9.81 11.03 11.24
N LEU A 417 -10.26 10.93 12.49
CA LEU A 417 -11.23 11.84 13.09
C LEU A 417 -10.67 12.46 14.37
N ASN A 418 -10.07 13.65 14.23
CA ASN A 418 -9.55 14.46 15.34
C ASN A 418 -9.55 15.96 14.98
N GLU A 419 -9.03 16.80 15.87
CA GLU A 419 -8.98 18.26 15.74
C GLU A 419 -8.30 18.77 14.45
N THR A 420 -7.37 18.02 13.87
CA THR A 420 -6.59 18.45 12.69
C THR A 420 -7.33 18.24 11.37
N ASN A 421 -8.24 17.28 11.31
CA ASN A 421 -8.88 16.82 10.08
C ASN A 421 -10.41 16.81 10.14
N THR A 422 -11.03 16.97 11.32
CA THR A 422 -12.50 16.91 11.47
C THR A 422 -13.27 17.88 10.57
N TRP A 423 -12.64 18.97 10.13
CA TRP A 423 -13.26 19.98 9.29
C TRP A 423 -13.65 19.46 7.90
N ILE A 424 -13.04 18.37 7.41
CA ILE A 424 -13.33 17.83 6.07
C ILE A 424 -14.69 17.13 6.02
N TYR A 425 -15.11 16.48 7.09
CA TYR A 425 -16.23 15.52 7.08
C TYR A 425 -17.59 16.15 6.73
N PRO A 426 -17.98 17.33 7.27
CA PRO A 426 -19.22 17.97 6.84
C PRO A 426 -19.27 18.22 5.32
N HIS A 427 -18.13 18.52 4.70
CA HIS A 427 -18.05 18.73 3.26
C HIS A 427 -18.10 17.41 2.48
N LEU A 428 -17.40 16.36 2.93
CA LEU A 428 -17.46 15.03 2.31
C LEU A 428 -18.86 14.42 2.40
N HIS A 429 -19.52 14.58 3.55
CA HIS A 429 -20.90 14.14 3.77
C HIS A 429 -21.87 14.89 2.86
N LYS A 430 -21.72 16.21 2.75
CA LYS A 430 -22.58 16.99 1.84
C LYS A 430 -22.36 16.64 0.36
N ALA A 431 -21.12 16.36 -0.02
CA ALA A 431 -20.80 15.91 -1.37
C ALA A 431 -21.37 14.51 -1.65
N ALA A 432 -21.35 13.60 -0.67
CA ALA A 432 -21.99 12.29 -0.78
C ALA A 432 -23.51 12.39 -1.00
N GLU A 433 -24.21 13.25 -0.25
CA GLU A 433 -25.65 13.51 -0.47
C GLU A 433 -25.93 13.95 -1.91
N ARG A 434 -25.15 14.91 -2.40
CA ARG A 434 -25.28 15.45 -3.75
C ARG A 434 -24.96 14.42 -4.82
N MET A 435 -23.97 13.55 -4.60
CA MET A 435 -23.63 12.50 -5.56
C MET A 435 -24.73 11.44 -5.63
N ILE A 436 -25.35 11.09 -4.49
CA ILE A 436 -26.51 10.18 -4.45
C ILE A 436 -27.69 10.78 -5.22
N GLU A 437 -27.94 12.08 -5.07
CA GLU A 437 -28.94 12.80 -5.87
C GLU A 437 -28.61 12.70 -7.38
N LEU A 438 -27.39 13.05 -7.78
CA LEU A 438 -26.94 12.95 -9.17
C LEU A 438 -27.06 11.52 -9.73
N ALA A 439 -26.77 10.51 -8.92
CA ALA A 439 -26.82 9.09 -9.32
C ALA A 439 -28.22 8.61 -9.70
N SER A 440 -29.26 9.27 -9.20
CA SER A 440 -30.66 8.98 -9.58
C SER A 440 -31.03 9.50 -10.96
N ARG A 441 -30.25 10.42 -11.53
CA ARG A 441 -30.50 11.00 -12.85
C ARG A 441 -30.13 9.99 -13.94
N GLU A 442 -30.82 10.10 -15.06
CA GLU A 442 -30.41 9.47 -16.33
C GLU A 442 -29.82 10.58 -17.20
N ALA A 443 -28.59 10.38 -17.67
CA ALA A 443 -27.92 11.36 -18.53
C ALA A 443 -28.71 11.57 -19.83
N GLU A 444 -28.94 12.83 -20.21
CA GLU A 444 -29.64 13.17 -21.45
C GLU A 444 -28.74 12.99 -22.69
N ASP A 445 -27.43 13.20 -22.53
CA ASP A 445 -26.43 13.09 -23.58
C ASP A 445 -25.05 12.60 -23.06
N GLU A 446 -24.08 12.49 -23.97
CA GLU A 446 -22.72 12.05 -23.65
C GLU A 446 -21.97 13.03 -22.74
N LEU A 447 -22.26 14.34 -22.85
CA LEU A 447 -21.58 15.36 -22.06
C LEU A 447 -22.03 15.29 -20.59
N GLU A 448 -23.32 15.15 -20.34
CA GLU A 448 -23.85 14.93 -18.99
C GLU A 448 -23.37 13.59 -18.42
N TRP A 449 -23.29 12.53 -19.23
CA TRP A 449 -22.73 11.24 -18.82
C TRP A 449 -21.28 11.37 -18.33
N LYS A 450 -20.42 12.05 -19.10
CA LYS A 450 -19.03 12.32 -18.72
C LYS A 450 -18.93 13.16 -17.44
N ALA A 451 -19.74 14.22 -17.33
CA ALA A 451 -19.77 15.07 -16.16
C ALA A 451 -20.20 14.33 -14.88
N LEU A 452 -21.21 13.45 -14.96
CA LEU A 452 -21.66 12.61 -13.86
C LEU A 452 -20.58 11.61 -13.41
N ASN A 453 -19.88 10.98 -14.36
CA ASN A 453 -18.76 10.09 -14.07
C ASN A 453 -17.58 10.84 -13.45
N GLN A 454 -17.24 12.02 -13.96
CA GLN A 454 -16.19 12.84 -13.36
C GLN A 454 -16.58 13.30 -11.95
N ALA A 455 -17.85 13.65 -11.70
CA ALA A 455 -18.30 13.99 -10.35
C ALA A 455 -18.12 12.81 -9.38
N ALA A 456 -18.40 11.58 -9.83
CA ALA A 456 -18.14 10.38 -9.04
C ALA A 456 -16.63 10.20 -8.72
N ARG A 457 -15.73 10.45 -9.70
CA ARG A 457 -14.27 10.42 -9.47
C ARG A 457 -13.82 11.47 -8.46
N GLU A 458 -14.28 12.72 -8.61
CA GLU A 458 -13.92 13.80 -7.67
C GLU A 458 -14.35 13.48 -6.24
N LEU A 459 -15.55 12.92 -6.04
CA LEU A 459 -15.98 12.51 -4.71
C LEU A 459 -15.12 11.37 -4.15
N LEU A 460 -14.84 10.34 -4.95
CA LEU A 460 -13.96 9.24 -4.52
C LEU A 460 -12.58 9.80 -4.14
N LEU A 461 -11.96 10.63 -4.97
CA LEU A 461 -10.65 11.24 -4.69
C LEU A 461 -10.67 12.10 -3.43
N ALA A 462 -11.74 12.87 -3.20
CA ALA A 462 -11.90 13.65 -1.97
C ALA A 462 -12.02 12.77 -0.70
N GLN A 463 -12.55 11.55 -0.83
CA GLN A 463 -12.80 10.62 0.28
C GLN A 463 -11.58 9.79 0.72
N SER A 464 -10.44 9.89 0.02
CA SER A 464 -9.22 9.15 0.39
C SER A 464 -8.82 9.41 1.84
N SER A 465 -8.53 8.33 2.59
CA SER A 465 -8.13 8.44 4.00
C SER A 465 -6.77 9.11 4.17
N ASP A 466 -5.94 9.08 3.12
CA ASP A 466 -4.58 9.64 3.10
C ASP A 466 -4.58 11.12 3.44
N TRP A 467 -5.58 11.88 2.98
CA TRP A 467 -5.65 13.31 3.28
C TRP A 467 -5.80 13.57 4.77
N ALA A 468 -6.69 12.82 5.44
CA ALA A 468 -6.88 12.92 6.88
C ALA A 468 -5.66 12.38 7.65
N PHE A 469 -5.02 11.33 7.14
CA PHE A 469 -3.79 10.76 7.69
C PHE A 469 -2.62 11.76 7.65
N ILE A 470 -2.36 12.38 6.48
CA ILE A 470 -1.29 13.38 6.29
C ILE A 470 -1.53 14.63 7.13
N MET A 471 -2.78 15.08 7.25
CA MET A 471 -3.14 16.18 8.16
C MET A 471 -2.78 15.87 9.61
N ARG A 472 -2.94 14.61 10.03
CA ARG A 472 -2.61 14.15 11.40
C ARG A 472 -1.12 13.93 11.61
N THR A 473 -0.40 13.34 10.65
CA THR A 473 1.06 13.12 10.77
C THR A 473 1.85 14.43 10.78
N GLY A 474 1.34 15.46 10.11
CA GLY A 474 1.98 16.78 10.07
C GLY A 474 3.06 16.94 9.01
N THR A 475 3.20 16.01 8.07
CA THR A 475 4.28 16.03 7.06
C THR A 475 3.99 17.03 5.93
N MET A 476 2.98 16.75 5.10
CA MET A 476 2.63 17.52 3.89
C MET A 476 1.21 18.11 4.00
N VAL A 477 0.89 18.68 5.16
CA VAL A 477 -0.44 19.21 5.49
C VAL A 477 -0.98 20.18 4.43
N PRO A 478 -0.21 21.17 3.93
CA PRO A 478 -0.71 22.09 2.90
C PRO A 478 -1.13 21.38 1.60
N TYR A 479 -0.44 20.30 1.24
CA TYR A 479 -0.77 19.49 0.08
C TYR A 479 -2.08 18.72 0.30
N ALA A 480 -2.21 18.01 1.42
CA ALA A 480 -3.44 17.27 1.76
C ALA A 480 -4.68 18.19 1.83
N VAL A 481 -4.55 19.36 2.47
CA VAL A 481 -5.65 20.36 2.52
C VAL A 481 -6.02 20.84 1.12
N ARG A 482 -5.03 21.09 0.26
CA ARG A 482 -5.26 21.49 -1.14
C ARG A 482 -5.96 20.39 -1.93
N ARG A 483 -5.52 19.14 -1.81
CA ARG A 483 -6.15 17.98 -2.48
C ARG A 483 -7.62 17.83 -2.11
N THR A 484 -7.94 17.79 -0.81
CA THR A 484 -9.34 17.70 -0.37
C THR A 484 -10.18 18.86 -0.90
N ARG A 485 -9.68 20.11 -0.82
CA ARG A 485 -10.41 21.29 -1.31
C ARG A 485 -10.59 21.28 -2.82
N SER A 486 -9.55 20.97 -3.58
CA SER A 486 -9.61 20.97 -5.04
C SER A 486 -10.63 19.96 -5.57
N HIS A 487 -10.62 18.72 -5.07
CA HIS A 487 -11.60 17.71 -5.48
C HIS A 487 -13.03 18.11 -5.09
N LEU A 488 -13.25 18.65 -3.89
CA LEU A 488 -14.56 19.16 -3.47
C LEU A 488 -15.02 20.36 -4.32
N MET A 489 -14.12 21.25 -4.72
CA MET A 489 -14.44 22.38 -5.59
C MET A 489 -14.83 21.92 -6.99
N ARG A 490 -14.07 20.98 -7.58
CA ARG A 490 -14.38 20.37 -8.88
C ARG A 490 -15.73 19.65 -8.83
N PHE A 491 -15.95 18.84 -7.80
CA PHE A 491 -17.22 18.16 -7.55
C PHE A 491 -18.40 19.15 -7.48
N ASN A 492 -18.28 20.20 -6.66
CA ASN A 492 -19.37 21.16 -6.48
C ASN A 492 -19.68 21.94 -7.77
N LYS A 493 -18.65 22.31 -8.54
CA LYS A 493 -18.86 22.92 -9.85
C LYS A 493 -19.59 21.97 -10.81
N LEU A 494 -19.20 20.71 -10.88
CA LEU A 494 -19.89 19.71 -11.70
C LEU A 494 -21.35 19.56 -11.30
N TYR A 495 -21.62 19.46 -9.98
CA TYR A 495 -22.98 19.38 -9.45
C TYR A 495 -23.83 20.61 -9.84
N GLU A 496 -23.28 21.82 -9.73
CA GLU A 496 -23.97 23.04 -10.12
C GLU A 496 -24.24 23.10 -11.63
N ASP A 497 -23.21 22.85 -12.45
CA ASP A 497 -23.29 22.85 -13.91
C ASP A 497 -24.32 21.84 -14.45
N ILE A 498 -24.33 20.61 -13.92
CA ILE A 498 -25.28 19.55 -14.29
C ILE A 498 -26.71 19.97 -13.93
N ASN A 499 -26.93 20.55 -12.75
CA ASN A 499 -28.26 20.95 -12.31
C ASN A 499 -28.86 22.11 -13.11
N ILE A 500 -28.02 23.02 -13.61
CA ILE A 500 -28.48 24.14 -14.45
C ILE A 500 -28.45 23.82 -15.96
N GLY A 501 -28.00 22.63 -16.35
CA GLY A 501 -27.86 22.21 -17.75
C GLY A 501 -26.83 23.02 -18.55
N LYS A 502 -25.76 23.51 -17.90
CA LYS A 502 -24.71 24.32 -18.53
C LYS A 502 -23.32 23.79 -18.22
N ILE A 503 -23.05 22.56 -18.64
CA ILE A 503 -21.74 21.92 -18.48
C ILE A 503 -20.71 22.61 -19.37
N ASP A 504 -19.63 23.08 -18.76
CA ASP A 504 -18.46 23.60 -19.47
C ASP A 504 -17.60 22.44 -19.97
N SER A 505 -17.76 22.08 -21.24
CA SER A 505 -17.05 20.97 -21.90
C SER A 505 -15.53 21.16 -21.87
N GLY A 506 -15.04 22.37 -22.15
CA GLY A 506 -13.60 22.65 -22.16
C GLY A 506 -12.97 22.62 -20.76
N TRP A 507 -13.74 22.93 -19.72
CA TRP A 507 -13.30 22.73 -18.34
C TRP A 507 -13.38 21.26 -17.93
N LEU A 508 -14.43 20.54 -18.30
CA LEU A 508 -14.59 19.11 -18.02
C LEU A 508 -13.44 18.29 -18.61
N GLU A 509 -13.07 18.50 -19.87
CA GLU A 509 -11.95 17.80 -20.52
C GLU A 509 -10.63 17.98 -19.76
N LYS A 510 -10.39 19.17 -19.20
CA LYS A 510 -9.20 19.44 -18.37
C LYS A 510 -9.24 18.65 -17.08
N VAL A 511 -10.40 18.55 -16.43
CA VAL A 511 -10.57 17.79 -15.19
C VAL A 511 -10.44 16.28 -15.47
N GLU A 512 -11.07 15.77 -16.52
CA GLU A 512 -10.92 14.36 -16.96
C GLU A 512 -9.45 14.02 -17.26
N TYR A 513 -8.70 14.97 -17.84
CA TYR A 513 -7.28 14.77 -18.09
C TYR A 513 -6.45 14.77 -16.80
N MET A 514 -6.74 15.64 -15.82
CA MET A 514 -6.01 15.68 -14.54
C MET A 514 -6.33 14.47 -13.66
N ASP A 515 -7.62 14.22 -13.45
CA ASP A 515 -8.18 13.26 -12.51
C ASP A 515 -8.75 12.04 -13.28
N ASN A 516 -7.88 11.37 -14.05
CA ASN A 516 -8.24 10.29 -14.98
C ASN A 516 -8.43 8.91 -14.33
N ILE A 517 -8.49 8.83 -13.00
CA ILE A 517 -8.66 7.58 -12.26
C ILE A 517 -10.01 6.92 -12.62
N PHE A 518 -10.03 5.59 -12.76
CA PHE A 518 -11.24 4.83 -13.14
C PHE A 518 -11.86 5.30 -14.47
N PRO A 519 -11.20 5.05 -15.61
CA PRO A 519 -11.70 5.47 -16.92
C PRO A 519 -13.10 4.90 -17.22
N SER A 520 -13.39 3.68 -16.75
CA SER A 520 -14.68 2.98 -16.94
C SER A 520 -15.72 3.23 -15.83
N ILE A 521 -15.48 4.16 -14.89
CA ILE A 521 -16.40 4.38 -13.77
C ILE A 521 -17.83 4.62 -14.25
N ASN A 522 -18.78 4.09 -13.50
CA ASN A 522 -20.20 4.34 -13.70
C ASN A 522 -20.77 5.05 -12.46
N TYR A 523 -21.16 6.31 -12.62
CA TYR A 523 -21.71 7.14 -11.53
C TYR A 523 -22.93 6.50 -10.84
N ARG A 524 -23.62 5.58 -11.53
CA ARG A 524 -24.75 4.82 -11.00
C ARG A 524 -24.38 3.90 -9.83
N ALA A 525 -23.09 3.67 -9.55
CA ALA A 525 -22.64 3.00 -8.34
C ALA A 525 -23.10 3.71 -7.06
N TYR A 526 -23.49 4.99 -7.13
CA TYR A 526 -24.06 5.74 -5.99
C TYR A 526 -25.60 5.64 -5.87
N ARG A 527 -26.27 4.82 -6.68
CA ARG A 527 -27.72 4.62 -6.56
C ARG A 527 -28.08 3.94 -5.24
N THR A 528 -29.25 4.27 -4.71
CA THR A 528 -29.86 3.52 -3.62
C THR A 528 -30.06 2.06 -4.06
N LEU A 529 -29.50 1.14 -3.28
CA LEU A 529 -29.67 -0.32 -3.42
C LEU A 529 -31.14 -0.73 -3.30
#